data_AF-A0A163A4X2-F1
#
_entry.id   AF-A0A163A4X2-F1
#
_cell.length_a   1.000
_cell.length_b   1.000
_cell.length_c   1.000
_cell.angle_alpha   90.00
_cell.angle_beta   90.00
_cell.angle_gamma   90.00
#
_symmetry.space_group_name_H-M   'P 1'
#
loop_
_entity.id
_entity.type
_entity.pdbx_description
1 polymer ?
#
loop_
_entity_poly.entity_id
_entity_poly.type
_entity_poly.pdbx_seq_one_letter_code
_entity_poly.pdbx_strand_id
1 'polypeptide(L)'
;MYIPISPYKTKNIFTCTSCNNEFEPKNLKPENKTYYKNFKSKKWIPIWLFSGVIIILFGIGYFAVNQIKKNEEKLSKLTNGDQTQIIQYETDNGNYTTLRTIKITSDFVWLNYNEYEIEKYDFIYQIGGEGNYSTDTVKVDIKIIKELFKQGKVKKIYPIK
;
A
#
# COMPACT_ATOMS: atom_id res chain seq x y z
N MET A 1 24.78 11.77 9.58
CA MET A 1 24.95 10.31 9.45
C MET A 1 24.24 9.87 8.18
N TYR A 2 24.98 9.48 7.14
CA TYR A 2 24.43 9.09 5.84
C TYR A 2 24.35 7.57 5.76
N ILE A 3 23.17 7.02 5.51
CA ILE A 3 22.96 5.57 5.36
C ILE A 3 22.86 5.29 3.85
N PRO A 4 23.83 4.58 3.25
CA PRO A 4 23.79 4.27 1.83
C PRO A 4 22.62 3.33 1.52
N ILE A 5 21.82 3.70 0.51
CA ILE A 5 20.62 2.94 0.10
C ILE A 5 21.01 1.62 -0.58
N SER A 6 22.07 1.62 -1.39
CA SER A 6 22.63 0.45 -2.05
C SER A 6 24.03 0.76 -2.61
N PRO A 7 24.96 -0.21 -2.65
CA PRO A 7 26.25 -0.01 -3.30
C PRO A 7 26.11 0.00 -4.82
N TYR A 8 25.98 1.19 -5.41
CA TYR A 8 25.82 1.36 -6.87
C TYR A 8 27.07 1.00 -7.68
N LYS A 9 28.27 1.34 -7.19
CA LYS A 9 29.53 1.05 -7.89
C LYS A 9 30.71 1.04 -6.93
N THR A 10 31.57 0.04 -7.04
CA THR A 10 32.88 0.04 -6.38
C THR A 10 33.95 0.54 -7.35
N LYS A 11 34.71 1.55 -6.94
CA LYS A 11 35.93 1.99 -7.63
C LYS A 11 37.12 1.47 -6.83
N ASN A 12 38.11 0.90 -7.52
CA ASN A 12 39.39 0.54 -6.91
C ASN A 12 40.44 1.41 -7.58
N ILE A 13 41.18 2.18 -6.79
CA ILE A 13 42.24 3.08 -7.23
C ILE A 13 43.54 2.54 -6.65
N PHE A 14 44.59 2.49 -7.47
CA PHE A 14 45.92 2.13 -7.03
C PHE A 14 46.74 3.40 -6.83
N THR A 15 47.24 3.63 -5.62
CA THR A 15 48.07 4.79 -5.32
C THR A 15 49.51 4.35 -5.12
N CYS A 16 50.43 4.94 -5.88
CA CYS A 16 51.86 4.76 -5.68
C CYS A 16 52.31 5.57 -4.45
N THR A 17 52.74 4.92 -3.38
CA THR A 17 53.21 5.62 -2.16
C THR A 17 54.47 6.45 -2.39
N SER A 18 55.33 6.05 -3.34
CA SER A 18 56.58 6.76 -3.62
C SER A 18 56.42 7.93 -4.59
N CYS A 19 55.40 7.91 -5.44
CA CYS A 19 55.24 8.83 -6.56
C CYS A 19 53.89 9.55 -6.59
N ASN A 20 53.02 9.24 -5.63
CA ASN A 20 51.70 9.80 -5.39
C ASN A 20 50.74 9.82 -6.60
N ASN A 21 51.03 9.00 -7.61
CA ASN A 21 50.19 8.86 -8.80
C ASN A 21 49.10 7.81 -8.59
N GLU A 22 47.91 8.13 -9.08
CA GLU A 22 46.74 7.26 -9.05
C GLU A 22 46.56 6.55 -10.40
N PHE A 23 46.37 5.23 -10.36
CA PHE A 23 46.18 4.41 -11.55
C PHE A 23 44.84 3.68 -11.48
N GLU A 24 44.11 3.74 -12.59
CA GLU A 24 42.96 2.87 -12.80
C GLU A 24 43.42 1.44 -13.14
N PRO A 25 42.65 0.41 -12.76
CA PRO A 25 43.02 -0.99 -13.03
C PRO A 25 43.25 -1.30 -14.52
N LYS A 26 42.61 -0.53 -15.42
CA LYS A 26 42.76 -0.63 -16.87
C LYS A 26 44.18 -0.25 -17.36
N ASN A 27 44.86 0.63 -16.63
CA ASN A 27 46.17 1.21 -16.97
C ASN A 27 47.34 0.49 -16.28
N LEU A 28 47.10 -0.63 -15.59
CA LEU A 28 48.15 -1.42 -14.94
C LEU A 28 49.00 -2.18 -15.95
N LYS A 29 50.30 -2.29 -15.66
CA LYS A 29 51.22 -3.22 -16.32
C LYS A 29 50.70 -4.67 -16.20
N PRO A 30 50.93 -5.54 -17.20
CA PRO A 30 50.37 -6.90 -17.25
C PRO A 30 50.69 -7.76 -16.01
N GLU A 31 51.89 -7.61 -15.44
CA GLU A 31 52.30 -8.29 -14.20
C GLU A 31 51.38 -7.95 -13.02
N ASN A 32 51.02 -6.67 -12.87
CA ASN A 32 50.17 -6.18 -11.78
C ASN A 32 48.67 -6.46 -12.03
N LYS A 33 48.26 -6.75 -13.27
CA LYS A 33 46.87 -7.14 -13.59
C LYS A 33 46.50 -8.49 -12.97
N THR A 34 47.44 -9.42 -12.87
CA THR A 34 47.22 -10.74 -12.26
C THR A 34 46.97 -10.61 -10.75
N TYR A 35 47.76 -9.79 -10.06
CA TYR A 35 47.53 -9.47 -8.65
C TYR A 35 46.18 -8.79 -8.41
N TYR A 36 45.79 -7.84 -9.27
CA TYR A 36 44.47 -7.20 -9.16
C TYR A 36 43.30 -8.19 -9.33
N LYS A 37 43.39 -9.12 -10.29
CA LYS A 37 42.35 -10.15 -10.49
C LYS A 37 42.17 -11.01 -9.24
N ASN A 38 43.26 -11.43 -8.61
CA ASN A 38 43.25 -12.24 -7.39
C ASN A 38 42.76 -11.45 -6.16
N PHE A 39 43.05 -10.15 -6.08
CA PHE A 39 42.51 -9.28 -5.03
C PHE A 39 41.00 -9.06 -5.20
N LYS A 40 40.55 -8.80 -6.44
CA LYS A 40 39.14 -8.56 -6.76
C LYS A 40 38.27 -9.79 -6.48
N SER A 41 38.76 -11.00 -6.77
CA SER A 41 38.02 -12.24 -6.53
C SER A 41 37.86 -12.58 -5.05
N LYS A 42 38.78 -12.11 -4.18
CA LYS A 42 38.72 -12.31 -2.73
C LYS A 42 37.97 -11.21 -1.98
N LYS A 43 37.63 -10.10 -2.64
CA LYS A 43 36.99 -8.94 -1.99
C LYS A 43 35.48 -9.18 -1.84
N TRP A 44 35.06 -9.41 -0.60
CA TRP A 44 33.63 -9.47 -0.26
C TRP A 44 33.06 -8.07 -0.09
N ILE A 45 31.81 -7.87 -0.52
CA ILE A 45 31.09 -6.62 -0.32
C ILE A 45 30.62 -6.56 1.15
N PRO A 46 30.93 -5.49 1.90
CA PRO A 46 30.45 -5.36 3.28
C PRO A 46 28.92 -5.39 3.36
N ILE A 47 28.38 -6.29 4.19
CA ILE A 47 26.93 -6.51 4.35
C ILE A 47 26.21 -5.23 4.81
N TRP A 48 26.88 -4.35 5.56
CA TRP A 48 26.31 -3.09 6.05
C TRP A 48 25.89 -2.11 4.93
N LEU A 49 26.43 -2.28 3.71
CA LEU A 49 26.02 -1.48 2.54
C LEU A 49 24.58 -1.76 2.08
N PHE A 50 23.96 -2.84 2.57
CA PHE A 50 22.57 -3.20 2.30
C PHE A 50 21.60 -2.75 3.40
N SER A 51 22.06 -1.99 4.40
CA SER A 51 21.23 -1.49 5.50
C SER A 51 20.03 -0.67 5.01
N GLY A 52 20.20 0.14 3.96
CA GLY A 52 19.10 0.92 3.38
C GLY A 52 17.98 0.05 2.77
N VAL A 53 18.33 -1.03 2.07
CA VAL A 53 17.36 -1.98 1.49
C VAL A 53 16.54 -2.65 2.60
N ILE A 54 17.20 -3.04 3.67
CA ILE A 54 16.55 -3.67 4.83
C ILE A 54 15.53 -2.71 5.44
N ILE A 55 15.90 -1.44 5.65
CA ILE A 55 15.00 -0.41 6.19
C ILE A 55 13.78 -0.20 5.28
N ILE A 56 13.98 -0.15 3.96
CA ILE A 56 12.88 0.01 3.00
C ILE A 56 11.92 -1.18 3.07
N LEU A 57 12.44 -2.42 3.11
CA LEU A 57 11.62 -3.62 3.23
C LEU A 57 10.80 -3.63 4.53
N PHE A 58 11.41 -3.24 5.66
CA PHE A 58 10.69 -3.08 6.92
C PHE A 58 9.60 -2.00 6.84
N GLY A 59 9.89 -0.86 6.19
CA GLY A 59 8.90 0.18 5.97
C GLY A 59 7.69 -0.32 5.17
N ILE A 60 7.92 -0.97 4.04
CA ILE A 60 6.85 -1.56 3.20
C ILE A 60 6.04 -2.59 4.01
N GLY A 61 6.72 -3.48 4.74
CA GLY A 61 6.07 -4.49 5.58
C GLY A 61 5.20 -3.86 6.66
N TYR A 62 5.70 -2.83 7.35
CA TYR A 62 4.95 -2.09 8.37
C TYR A 62 3.69 -1.42 7.80
N PHE A 63 3.82 -0.73 6.65
CA PHE A 63 2.68 -0.11 5.98
C PHE A 63 1.64 -1.15 5.53
N ALA A 64 2.08 -2.29 4.97
CA ALA A 64 1.18 -3.36 4.55
C ALA A 64 0.39 -3.94 5.73
N VAL A 65 1.05 -4.27 6.84
CA VAL A 65 0.39 -4.78 8.05
C VAL A 65 -0.61 -3.76 8.62
N ASN A 66 -0.24 -2.48 8.66
CA ASN A 66 -1.14 -1.43 9.14
C ASN A 66 -2.37 -1.26 8.25
N GLN A 67 -2.22 -1.38 6.93
CA GLN A 67 -3.37 -1.31 6.01
C GLN A 67 -4.32 -2.50 6.21
N ILE A 68 -3.78 -3.70 6.41
CA ILE A 68 -4.59 -4.90 6.73
C ILE A 68 -5.39 -4.68 8.01
N LYS A 69 -4.73 -4.22 9.09
CA LYS A 69 -5.42 -3.94 10.37
C LYS A 69 -6.52 -2.88 10.24
N LYS A 70 -6.26 -1.78 9.53
CA LYS A 70 -7.27 -0.74 9.27
C LYS A 70 -8.46 -1.27 8.49
N ASN A 71 -8.21 -2.19 7.57
CA ASN A 71 -9.26 -2.85 6.79
C ASN A 71 -10.10 -3.78 7.66
N GLU A 72 -9.49 -4.56 8.55
CA GLU A 72 -10.20 -5.40 9.51
C GLU A 72 -11.06 -4.56 10.47
N GLU A 73 -10.54 -3.45 10.99
CA GLU A 73 -11.27 -2.54 11.89
C GLU A 73 -12.45 -1.85 11.20
N LYS A 74 -12.35 -1.55 9.91
CA LYS A 74 -13.48 -1.00 9.14
C LYS A 74 -14.56 -2.06 8.90
N LEU A 75 -14.17 -3.32 8.70
CA LEU A 75 -15.11 -4.43 8.47
C LEU A 75 -15.86 -4.81 9.77
N SER A 76 -15.22 -4.71 10.93
CA SER A 76 -15.86 -4.95 12.23
C SER A 76 -16.95 -3.93 12.58
N LYS A 77 -17.01 -2.80 11.86
CA LYS A 77 -18.10 -1.82 12.00
C LYS A 77 -19.42 -2.27 11.39
N LEU A 78 -19.43 -3.29 10.52
CA LEU A 78 -20.66 -3.96 10.11
C LEU A 78 -21.17 -4.78 11.30
N THR A 79 -22.05 -4.19 12.10
CA THR A 79 -22.59 -4.82 13.30
C THR A 79 -23.90 -5.52 12.95
N ASN A 80 -24.03 -6.79 13.32
CA ASN A 80 -25.28 -7.52 13.16
C ASN A 80 -26.40 -6.85 13.97
N GLY A 81 -27.60 -6.79 13.39
CA GLY A 81 -28.78 -6.21 14.02
C GLY A 81 -29.53 -5.24 13.12
N ASP A 82 -30.50 -4.54 13.71
CA ASP A 82 -31.37 -3.57 13.04
C ASP A 82 -30.82 -2.14 13.15
N GLN A 83 -29.50 -1.98 13.09
CA GLN A 83 -28.86 -0.66 13.10
C GLN A 83 -28.71 -0.13 11.68
N THR A 84 -29.22 1.08 11.46
CA THR A 84 -29.04 1.80 10.20
C THR A 84 -27.61 2.34 10.10
N GLN A 85 -26.89 1.91 9.08
CA GLN A 85 -25.52 2.30 8.76
C GLN A 85 -25.46 2.81 7.32
N ILE A 86 -24.59 3.77 7.05
CA ILE A 86 -24.29 4.24 5.71
C ILE A 86 -22.99 3.61 5.23
N ILE A 87 -23.05 2.99 4.05
CA ILE A 87 -21.91 2.42 3.35
C ILE A 87 -21.61 3.34 2.17
N GLN A 88 -20.41 3.93 2.16
CA GLN A 88 -19.91 4.72 1.03
C GLN A 88 -19.10 3.81 0.11
N TYR A 89 -19.48 3.72 -1.16
CA TYR A 89 -18.81 2.85 -2.13
C TYR A 89 -18.60 3.51 -3.48
N GLU A 90 -17.60 2.99 -4.20
CA GLU A 90 -17.25 3.36 -5.56
C GLU A 90 -17.96 2.43 -6.56
N THR A 91 -18.67 3.03 -7.51
CA THR A 91 -19.39 2.33 -8.57
C THR A 91 -18.45 1.91 -9.69
N ASP A 92 -18.90 1.00 -10.57
CA ASP A 92 -18.06 0.49 -11.66
C ASP A 92 -17.67 1.57 -12.68
N ASN A 93 -18.42 2.68 -12.71
CA ASN A 93 -18.12 3.84 -13.55
C ASN A 93 -17.07 4.79 -12.93
N GLY A 94 -16.56 4.48 -11.73
CA GLY A 94 -15.60 5.31 -10.99
C GLY A 94 -16.23 6.45 -10.18
N ASN A 95 -17.56 6.56 -10.19
CA ASN A 95 -18.28 7.49 -9.32
C ASN A 95 -18.41 6.93 -7.90
N TYR A 96 -18.95 7.74 -7.00
CA TYR A 96 -19.21 7.39 -5.61
C TYR A 96 -20.68 7.56 -5.27
N THR A 97 -21.20 6.63 -4.48
CA THR A 97 -22.57 6.71 -3.95
C THR A 97 -22.65 6.10 -2.55
N THR A 98 -23.82 6.17 -1.95
CA THR A 98 -24.08 5.66 -0.59
C THR A 98 -25.18 4.60 -0.60
N LEU A 99 -25.06 3.63 0.31
CA LEU A 99 -26.09 2.64 0.60
C LEU A 99 -26.51 2.79 2.05
N ARG A 100 -27.80 2.67 2.32
CA ARG A 100 -28.36 2.66 3.67
C ARG A 100 -28.70 1.23 4.06
N THR A 101 -28.14 0.73 5.15
CA THR A 101 -28.53 -0.57 5.70
C THR A 101 -29.85 -0.46 6.45
N ILE A 102 -30.73 -1.42 6.23
CA ILE A 102 -32.00 -1.57 6.95
C ILE A 102 -31.81 -2.62 8.05
N LYS A 103 -31.22 -3.75 7.66
CA LYS A 103 -31.03 -4.92 8.52
C LYS A 103 -29.77 -5.68 8.13
N ILE A 104 -29.01 -6.13 9.12
CA ILE A 104 -27.81 -6.96 8.93
C ILE A 104 -27.99 -8.26 9.71
N THR A 105 -27.95 -9.40 9.02
CA THR A 105 -27.86 -10.74 9.61
C THR A 105 -26.49 -11.37 9.34
N SER A 106 -26.27 -12.59 9.83
CA SER A 106 -25.03 -13.35 9.62
C SER A 106 -24.64 -13.50 8.15
N ASP A 107 -25.64 -13.65 7.29
CA ASP A 107 -25.46 -14.04 5.88
C ASP A 107 -25.91 -12.96 4.89
N PHE A 108 -26.80 -12.06 5.31
CA PHE A 108 -27.42 -11.10 4.40
C PHE A 108 -27.51 -9.69 4.97
N VAL A 109 -27.46 -8.72 4.07
CA VAL A 109 -27.71 -7.31 4.35
C VAL A 109 -28.84 -6.81 3.46
N TRP A 110 -29.82 -6.16 4.07
CA TRP A 110 -30.89 -5.45 3.38
C TRP A 110 -30.53 -3.98 3.28
N LEU A 111 -30.62 -3.43 2.07
CA LEU A 111 -30.06 -2.12 1.70
C LEU A 111 -31.07 -1.32 0.87
N ASN A 112 -31.06 0.00 1.02
CA ASN A 112 -31.59 0.94 0.03
C ASN A 112 -30.42 1.63 -0.67
N TYR A 113 -30.53 1.81 -1.99
CA TYR A 113 -29.53 2.55 -2.75
C TYR A 113 -29.85 4.04 -2.72
N ASN A 114 -28.82 4.87 -2.81
CA ASN A 114 -29.00 6.29 -3.05
C ASN A 114 -29.26 6.49 -4.55
N GLU A 115 -30.24 7.31 -4.89
CA GLU A 115 -30.62 7.60 -6.27
C GLU A 115 -29.61 8.54 -6.97
N TYR A 116 -28.64 9.07 -6.22
CA TYR A 116 -27.61 9.97 -6.71
C TYR A 116 -26.22 9.34 -6.66
N GLU A 117 -25.38 9.72 -7.62
CA GLU A 117 -23.94 9.45 -7.63
C GLU A 117 -23.17 10.77 -7.74
N ILE A 118 -21.91 10.76 -7.29
CA ILE A 118 -21.01 11.90 -7.40
C ILE A 118 -19.62 11.45 -7.88
N GLU A 119 -19.02 12.23 -8.79
CA GLU A 119 -17.72 11.88 -9.38
C GLU A 119 -16.56 12.00 -8.38
N LYS A 120 -16.65 12.95 -7.43
CA LYS A 120 -15.57 13.25 -6.48
C LYS A 120 -15.96 12.83 -5.07
N TYR A 121 -15.21 11.90 -4.50
CA TYR A 121 -15.44 11.36 -3.16
C TYR A 121 -15.51 12.44 -2.07
N ASP A 122 -14.72 13.52 -2.18
CA ASP A 122 -14.69 14.60 -1.20
C ASP A 122 -16.05 15.29 -1.01
N PHE A 123 -16.94 15.21 -2.01
CA PHE A 123 -18.27 15.80 -1.98
C PHE A 123 -19.39 14.80 -1.67
N ILE A 124 -19.07 13.55 -1.29
CA ILE A 124 -20.07 12.50 -1.01
C ILE A 124 -21.07 12.86 0.09
N TYR A 125 -20.73 13.81 0.97
CA TYR A 125 -21.65 14.32 2.00
C TYR A 125 -22.86 15.05 1.41
N GLN A 126 -22.76 15.58 0.18
CA GLN A 126 -23.85 16.32 -0.48
C GLN A 126 -25.02 15.43 -0.86
N ILE A 127 -24.77 14.14 -1.14
CA ILE A 127 -25.81 13.18 -1.52
C ILE A 127 -26.36 12.41 -0.32
N GLY A 128 -25.85 12.62 0.89
CA GLY A 128 -26.18 11.82 2.09
C GLY A 128 -27.53 12.12 2.76
N GLY A 129 -28.40 12.94 2.16
CA GLY A 129 -29.70 13.30 2.73
C GLY A 129 -30.66 12.10 2.82
N GLU A 130 -31.52 12.07 3.85
CA GLU A 130 -32.41 10.93 4.10
C GLU A 130 -33.41 10.67 2.96
N GLY A 131 -33.86 11.73 2.26
CA GLY A 131 -34.80 11.63 1.15
C GLY A 131 -34.18 11.17 -0.17
N ASN A 132 -32.87 10.95 -0.22
CA ASN A 132 -32.17 10.55 -1.43
C ASN A 132 -32.09 9.01 -1.60
N TYR A 133 -32.55 8.26 -0.61
CA TYR A 133 -32.53 6.81 -0.64
C TYR A 133 -33.84 6.27 -1.22
N SER A 134 -33.71 5.26 -2.08
CA SER A 134 -34.83 4.56 -2.69
C SER A 134 -35.73 3.91 -1.64
N THR A 135 -37.02 3.76 -1.95
CA THR A 135 -37.93 2.91 -1.15
C THR A 135 -37.69 1.42 -1.39
N ASP A 136 -37.07 1.07 -2.51
CA ASP A 136 -36.78 -0.31 -2.89
C ASP A 136 -35.73 -0.92 -1.97
N THR A 137 -36.02 -2.12 -1.46
CA THR A 137 -35.10 -2.87 -0.60
C THR A 137 -34.42 -3.97 -1.39
N VAL A 138 -33.09 -3.92 -1.42
CA VAL A 138 -32.23 -4.93 -2.05
C VAL A 138 -31.61 -5.81 -0.98
N LYS A 139 -31.69 -7.13 -1.17
CA LYS A 139 -31.04 -8.12 -0.31
C LYS A 139 -29.74 -8.59 -0.96
N VAL A 140 -28.63 -8.48 -0.25
CA VAL A 140 -27.29 -8.86 -0.74
C VAL A 140 -26.62 -9.80 0.25
N ASP A 141 -25.86 -10.78 -0.24
CA ASP A 141 -25.02 -11.63 0.61
C ASP A 141 -23.89 -10.79 1.23
N ILE A 142 -23.69 -10.95 2.54
CA ILE A 142 -22.66 -10.20 3.27
C ILE A 142 -21.25 -10.44 2.70
N LYS A 143 -21.00 -11.60 2.06
CA LYS A 143 -19.74 -11.92 1.39
C LYS A 143 -19.43 -10.95 0.27
N ILE A 144 -20.44 -10.51 -0.49
CA ILE A 144 -20.27 -9.55 -1.59
C ILE A 144 -19.78 -8.21 -1.02
N ILE A 145 -20.37 -7.72 0.07
CA ILE A 145 -19.93 -6.48 0.73
C ILE A 145 -18.48 -6.63 1.23
N LYS A 146 -18.13 -7.79 1.79
CA LYS A 146 -16.75 -8.09 2.23
C LYS A 146 -15.76 -8.15 1.06
N GLU A 147 -16.17 -8.64 -0.10
CA GLU A 147 -15.34 -8.65 -1.32
C GLU A 147 -15.14 -7.26 -1.89
N LEU A 148 -16.20 -6.46 -2.00
CA LEU A 148 -16.12 -5.05 -2.41
C LEU A 148 -15.23 -4.24 -1.47
N PHE A 149 -15.25 -4.58 -0.18
CA PHE A 149 -14.35 -3.99 0.80
C PHE A 149 -12.89 -4.39 0.57
N LYS A 150 -12.60 -5.69 0.34
CA LYS A 150 -11.25 -6.17 0.01
C LYS A 150 -10.69 -5.56 -1.28
N GLN A 151 -11.55 -5.31 -2.26
CA GLN A 151 -11.20 -4.63 -3.51
C GLN A 151 -10.96 -3.12 -3.34
N GLY A 152 -11.24 -2.55 -2.16
CA GLY A 152 -11.08 -1.12 -1.90
C GLY A 152 -12.19 -0.24 -2.51
N LYS A 153 -13.29 -0.84 -2.98
CA LYS A 153 -14.46 -0.12 -3.50
C LYS A 153 -15.28 0.50 -2.37
N VAL A 154 -15.37 -0.17 -1.22
CA VAL A 154 -15.99 0.42 -0.02
C VAL A 154 -15.00 1.34 0.69
N LYS A 155 -15.31 2.63 0.79
CA LYS A 155 -14.41 3.64 1.38
C LYS A 155 -14.62 3.79 2.89
N LYS A 156 -15.88 3.84 3.32
CA LYS A 156 -16.26 4.13 4.71
C LYS A 156 -17.60 3.49 5.07
N ILE A 157 -17.71 3.07 6.34
CA ILE A 157 -18.95 2.59 6.96
C ILE A 157 -19.11 3.33 8.29
N TYR A 158 -20.29 3.89 8.55
CA TYR A 158 -20.61 4.55 9.82
C TYR A 158 -22.10 4.41 10.19
N PRO A 159 -22.44 4.32 11.48
CA PRO A 159 -23.83 4.32 11.93
C PRO A 159 -24.47 5.70 11.74
N ILE A 160 -25.76 5.73 11.46
CA ILE A 160 -26.57 6.96 11.58
C ILE A 160 -26.78 7.19 13.08
N LYS A 161 -26.44 8.38 13.55
CA LYS A 161 -26.67 8.80 14.94
C LYS A 161 -28.08 9.35 15.11
#